data_AF-D3Q171-F1
#
_entry.id   AF-D3Q171-F1
#
_cell.length_a   1.000
_cell.length_b   1.000
_cell.length_c   1.000
_cell.angle_alpha   90.00
_cell.angle_beta   90.00
_cell.angle_gamma   90.00
#
_symmetry.space_group_name_H-M   'P 1'
#
loop_
_entity.id
_entity.type
_entity.pdbx_description
1 polymer ?
#
loop_
_entity_poly.entity_id
_entity_poly.type
_entity_poly.pdbx_seq_one_letter_code
_entity_poly.pdbx_strand_id
1 'polypeptide(L)'
;MRRPATVTIAAVLQLLLAATFTVSVVTALLYGPAAQKAAESEMERQGLPKDALSGESLRFDEGWAGTVPATVIVLILVGLAVGNLRGKRSGRVLTWVLQPLLLVAGAVLVSGQVFLVRGIEAAFAGSGNPALADVDVPALVEAARSAFPAWYPVETWAKFVLVTLGSAVTIVLLALPRSRAFTRR
;
A
#
# COMPACT_ATOMS: atom_id res chain seq x y z
N MET A 1 -23.79 5.09 27.24
CA MET A 1 -22.87 6.24 27.07
C MET A 1 -22.59 6.45 25.59
N ARG A 2 -22.69 7.69 25.09
CA ARG A 2 -22.44 8.00 23.67
C ARG A 2 -20.94 7.93 23.36
N ARG A 3 -20.59 7.19 22.30
CA ARG A 3 -19.20 7.12 21.79
C ARG A 3 -18.79 8.50 21.26
N PRO A 4 -17.56 8.97 21.53
CA PRO A 4 -17.07 10.21 20.94
C PRO A 4 -17.02 10.07 19.41
N ALA A 5 -17.45 11.11 18.69
CA ALA A 5 -17.34 11.16 17.23
C ALA A 5 -15.89 10.97 16.76
N THR A 6 -14.92 11.47 17.53
CA THR A 6 -13.47 11.32 17.24
C THR A 6 -13.01 9.86 17.17
N VAL A 7 -13.49 9.00 18.07
CA VAL A 7 -13.16 7.57 18.09
C VAL A 7 -13.81 6.84 16.93
N THR A 8 -15.04 7.22 16.58
CA THR A 8 -15.78 6.63 15.46
C THR A 8 -15.11 7.00 14.14
N ILE A 9 -14.78 8.27 13.93
CA ILE A 9 -14.09 8.75 12.73
C ILE A 9 -12.72 8.09 12.58
N ALA A 10 -11.93 8.00 13.67
CA ALA A 10 -10.64 7.31 13.67
C ALA A 10 -10.78 5.84 13.25
N ALA A 11 -11.74 5.10 13.82
CA ALA A 11 -11.97 3.71 13.46
C ALA A 11 -12.45 3.56 12.01
N VAL A 12 -13.29 4.47 11.52
CA VAL A 12 -13.72 4.47 10.11
C VAL A 12 -12.53 4.71 9.18
N LEU A 13 -11.64 5.67 9.48
CA LEU A 13 -10.43 5.90 8.69
C LEU A 13 -9.51 4.68 8.66
N GLN A 14 -9.33 4.01 9.80
CA GLN A 14 -8.55 2.77 9.90
C GLN A 14 -9.16 1.65 9.04
N LEU A 15 -10.48 1.49 9.06
CA LEU A 15 -11.19 0.48 8.27
C LEU A 15 -11.20 0.80 6.77
N LEU A 16 -11.37 2.07 6.39
CA LEU A 16 -11.24 2.50 4.99
C LEU A 16 -9.84 2.21 4.47
N LEU A 17 -8.81 2.49 5.28
CA LEU A 17 -7.44 2.17 4.90
C LEU A 17 -7.23 0.65 4.77
N ALA A 18 -7.74 -0.15 5.70
CA ALA A 18 -7.69 -1.60 5.62
C ALA A 18 -8.40 -2.14 4.36
N ALA A 19 -9.53 -1.53 3.98
CA ALA A 19 -10.24 -1.88 2.77
C ALA A 19 -9.38 -1.63 1.52
N THR A 20 -8.69 -0.49 1.43
CA THR A 20 -7.79 -0.23 0.29
C THR A 20 -6.68 -1.26 0.17
N PHE A 21 -5.97 -1.59 1.27
CA PHE A 21 -4.96 -2.66 1.23
C PHE A 21 -5.54 -4.03 0.84
N THR A 22 -6.76 -4.33 1.29
CA THR A 22 -7.45 -5.58 0.91
C THR A 22 -7.75 -5.61 -0.59
N VAL A 23 -8.24 -4.49 -1.15
CA VAL A 23 -8.46 -4.35 -2.59
C VAL A 23 -7.14 -4.51 -3.35
N SER A 24 -6.03 -3.92 -2.87
CA SER A 24 -4.72 -4.09 -3.50
C SER A 24 -4.30 -5.56 -3.56
N VAL A 25 -4.43 -6.30 -2.44
CA VAL A 25 -4.08 -7.73 -2.38
C VAL A 25 -4.93 -8.55 -3.34
N VAL A 26 -6.24 -8.35 -3.35
CA VAL A 26 -7.15 -9.04 -4.26
C VAL A 26 -6.82 -8.72 -5.72
N THR A 27 -6.51 -7.45 -6.02
CA THR A 27 -6.18 -7.00 -7.38
C THR A 27 -4.86 -7.60 -7.85
N ALA A 28 -3.83 -7.63 -6.99
CA ALA A 28 -2.55 -8.26 -7.29
C ALA A 28 -2.72 -9.78 -7.55
N LEU A 29 -3.53 -10.48 -6.75
CA LEU A 29 -3.78 -11.91 -6.93
C LEU A 29 -4.56 -12.22 -8.22
N LEU A 30 -5.51 -11.37 -8.61
CA LEU A 30 -6.35 -11.61 -9.79
C LEU A 30 -5.68 -11.17 -11.10
N TYR A 31 -4.98 -10.03 -11.10
CA TYR A 31 -4.46 -9.39 -12.31
C TYR A 31 -2.94 -9.42 -12.42
N GLY A 32 -2.20 -9.71 -11.34
CA GLY A 32 -0.73 -9.77 -11.33
C GLY A 32 -0.13 -10.68 -12.40
N PRO A 33 -0.63 -11.91 -12.61
CA PRO A 33 -0.13 -12.78 -13.68
C PRO A 33 -0.33 -12.21 -15.09
N ALA A 34 -1.43 -11.47 -15.33
CA ALA A 34 -1.68 -10.82 -16.61
C ALA A 34 -0.78 -9.60 -16.79
N ALA A 35 -0.57 -8.81 -15.74
CA ALA A 35 0.36 -7.68 -15.74
C ALA A 35 1.81 -8.10 -15.98
N GLN A 36 2.24 -9.21 -15.36
CA GLN A 36 3.57 -9.79 -15.59
C GLN A 36 3.76 -10.19 -17.06
N LYS A 37 2.78 -10.89 -17.66
CA LYS A 37 2.83 -11.27 -19.09
C LYS A 37 2.85 -10.07 -20.02
N ALA A 38 2.09 -9.02 -19.70
CA ALA A 38 2.10 -7.79 -20.48
C ALA A 38 3.46 -7.07 -20.40
N ALA A 39 4.07 -7.02 -19.22
CA ALA A 39 5.42 -6.49 -19.04
C ALA A 39 6.47 -7.30 -19.81
N GLU A 40 6.42 -8.62 -19.75
CA GLU A 40 7.32 -9.51 -20.50
C GLU A 40 7.17 -9.35 -22.01
N SER A 41 5.93 -9.22 -22.51
CA SER A 41 5.67 -8.97 -23.94
C SER A 41 6.21 -7.61 -24.39
N GLU A 42 6.17 -6.60 -23.50
CA GLU A 42 6.71 -5.28 -23.80
C GLU A 42 8.23 -5.28 -23.79
N MET A 43 8.87 -6.02 -22.89
CA MET A 43 10.33 -6.24 -22.93
C MET A 43 10.77 -6.89 -24.24
N GLU A 44 10.04 -7.89 -24.74
CA GLU A 44 10.31 -8.50 -26.04
C GLU A 44 10.15 -7.50 -27.19
N ARG A 45 9.10 -6.66 -27.13
CA ARG A 45 8.88 -5.59 -28.12
C ARG A 45 10.04 -4.59 -28.16
N GLN A 46 10.64 -4.33 -27.00
CA GLN A 46 11.83 -3.48 -26.85
C GLN A 46 13.14 -4.22 -27.20
N GLY A 47 13.08 -5.50 -27.61
CA GLY A 47 14.24 -6.28 -28.03
C GLY A 47 15.06 -6.87 -26.88
N LEU A 48 14.50 -6.93 -25.67
CA LEU A 48 15.17 -7.38 -24.47
C LEU A 48 14.70 -8.77 -24.02
N PRO A 49 15.58 -9.56 -23.37
CA PRO A 49 15.21 -10.88 -22.89
C PRO A 49 14.22 -10.78 -21.72
N LYS A 50 13.14 -11.58 -21.79
CA LYS A 50 12.12 -11.70 -20.72
C LYS A 50 12.72 -11.97 -19.34
N ASP A 51 13.80 -12.76 -19.30
CA ASP A 51 14.48 -13.17 -18.08
C ASP A 51 15.17 -12.02 -17.35
N ALA A 52 15.34 -10.86 -17.99
CA ALA A 52 15.86 -9.66 -17.35
C ALA A 52 14.94 -9.13 -16.23
N LEU A 53 13.63 -9.41 -16.30
CA LEU A 53 12.67 -9.10 -15.23
C LEU A 53 12.63 -10.18 -14.14
N SER A 54 13.00 -11.42 -14.48
CA SER A 54 12.94 -12.59 -13.60
C SER A 54 14.03 -12.59 -12.50
N GLY A 55 15.09 -11.79 -12.66
CA GLY A 55 16.18 -11.66 -11.71
C GLY A 55 15.81 -10.78 -10.50
N GLU A 56 15.27 -11.39 -9.44
CA GLU A 56 15.04 -10.91 -8.06
C GLU A 56 14.43 -9.52 -7.79
N SER A 57 14.37 -8.61 -8.76
CA SER A 57 14.17 -7.18 -8.54
C SER A 57 12.87 -6.63 -9.15
N LEU A 58 12.28 -7.31 -10.15
CA LEU A 58 11.13 -6.79 -10.91
C LEU A 58 10.12 -7.87 -11.30
N ARG A 59 9.51 -8.51 -10.30
CA ARG A 59 8.33 -9.36 -10.52
C ARG A 59 7.07 -8.54 -10.23
N PHE A 60 6.28 -8.30 -11.28
CA PHE A 60 4.92 -7.74 -11.18
C PHE A 60 3.90 -8.80 -10.76
N ASP A 61 4.23 -10.07 -10.97
CA ASP A 61 3.85 -11.17 -10.08
C ASP A 61 4.56 -10.94 -8.74
N GLU A 62 4.03 -9.99 -7.98
CA GLU A 62 4.28 -9.94 -6.55
C GLU A 62 3.64 -11.20 -5.95
N GLY A 63 4.40 -12.29 -5.92
CA GLY A 63 4.08 -13.43 -5.08
C GLY A 63 3.97 -13.01 -3.60
N TRP A 64 4.00 -14.00 -2.72
CA TRP A 64 3.93 -13.85 -1.25
C TRP A 64 4.71 -12.64 -0.66
N ALA A 65 5.80 -12.18 -1.28
CA ALA A 65 6.60 -11.03 -0.84
C ALA A 65 5.84 -9.68 -0.81
N GLY A 66 4.94 -9.38 -1.75
CA GLY A 66 4.16 -8.13 -1.77
C GLY A 66 2.83 -8.23 -1.01
N THR A 67 2.21 -9.41 -1.04
CA THR A 67 0.88 -9.67 -0.44
C THR A 67 0.93 -9.90 1.07
N VAL A 68 2.02 -10.46 1.61
CA VAL A 68 2.17 -10.71 3.06
C VAL A 68 2.22 -9.40 3.87
N PRO A 69 3.08 -8.41 3.54
CA PRO A 69 3.11 -7.14 4.27
C PRO A 69 1.76 -6.42 4.26
N ALA A 70 1.10 -6.36 3.11
CA ALA A 70 -0.22 -5.75 2.96
C ALA A 70 -1.27 -6.46 3.84
N THR A 71 -1.27 -7.79 3.85
CA THR A 71 -2.19 -8.59 4.68
C THR A 71 -1.97 -8.35 6.18
N VAL A 72 -0.70 -8.28 6.62
CA VAL A 72 -0.38 -7.96 8.02
C VAL A 72 -0.89 -6.56 8.40
N ILE A 73 -0.73 -5.57 7.52
CA ILE A 73 -1.25 -4.21 7.72
C ILE A 73 -2.78 -4.22 7.89
N VAL A 74 -3.50 -4.98 7.06
CA VAL A 74 -4.97 -5.13 7.16
C VAL A 74 -5.35 -5.67 8.55
N LEU A 75 -4.71 -6.75 8.99
CA LEU A 75 -5.01 -7.37 10.29
C LEU A 75 -4.76 -6.40 11.45
N ILE A 76 -3.67 -5.63 11.40
CA ILE A 76 -3.35 -4.62 12.40
C ILE A 76 -4.43 -3.53 12.41
N LEU A 77 -4.76 -2.94 11.26
CA LEU A 77 -5.73 -1.85 11.15
C LEU A 77 -7.12 -2.25 11.64
N VAL A 78 -7.59 -3.45 11.27
CA VAL A 78 -8.87 -4.00 11.75
C VAL A 78 -8.81 -4.23 13.26
N GLY A 79 -7.72 -4.81 13.78
CA GLY A 79 -7.51 -5.01 15.21
C GLY A 79 -7.55 -3.70 16.01
N LEU A 80 -6.88 -2.65 15.51
CA LEU A 80 -6.88 -1.31 16.11
C LEU A 80 -8.28 -0.70 16.09
N ALA A 81 -8.97 -0.73 14.96
CA ALA A 81 -10.32 -0.19 14.82
C ALA A 81 -11.29 -0.86 15.80
N VAL A 82 -11.29 -2.19 15.87
CA VAL A 82 -12.11 -2.95 16.81
C VAL A 82 -11.73 -2.65 18.27
N GLY A 83 -10.44 -2.54 18.58
CA GLY A 83 -9.95 -2.17 19.91
C GLY A 83 -10.40 -0.77 20.34
N ASN A 84 -10.32 0.20 19.44
CA ASN A 84 -10.75 1.58 19.64
C ASN A 84 -12.28 1.68 19.83
N LEU A 85 -13.06 0.98 19.00
CA LEU A 85 -14.53 0.93 19.12
C LEU A 85 -15.01 0.26 20.42
N ARG A 86 -14.25 -0.70 20.94
CA ARG A 86 -14.50 -1.36 22.23
C ARG A 86 -14.07 -0.52 23.44
N GLY A 87 -13.38 0.61 23.23
CA GLY A 87 -12.92 1.50 24.30
C GLY A 87 -11.81 0.91 25.18
N LYS A 88 -11.15 -0.17 24.76
CA LYS A 88 -10.12 -0.83 25.58
C LYS A 88 -8.88 0.07 25.70
N ARG A 89 -8.34 0.21 26.91
CA ARG A 89 -7.09 0.94 27.17
C ARG A 89 -5.91 0.39 26.34
N SER A 90 -5.86 -0.93 26.13
CA SER A 90 -4.85 -1.59 25.29
C SER A 90 -4.96 -1.18 23.82
N GLY A 91 -6.18 -1.01 23.28
CA GLY A 91 -6.40 -0.54 21.90
C GLY A 91 -5.83 0.85 21.66
N ARG A 92 -5.94 1.75 22.66
CA ARG A 92 -5.31 3.08 22.58
C ARG A 92 -3.78 2.98 22.57
N VAL A 93 -3.20 2.23 23.50
CA VAL A 93 -1.74 2.09 23.61
C VAL A 93 -1.16 1.50 22.33
N LEU A 94 -1.76 0.43 21.81
CA LEU A 94 -1.35 -0.16 20.54
C LEU A 94 -1.48 0.83 19.38
N THR A 95 -2.56 1.62 19.31
CA THR A 95 -2.74 2.60 18.23
C THR A 95 -1.64 3.67 18.26
N TRP A 96 -1.18 4.08 19.44
CA TRP A 96 -0.10 5.07 19.56
C TRP A 96 1.26 4.57 19.06
N VAL A 97 1.50 3.27 19.09
CA VAL A 97 2.76 2.67 18.60
C VAL A 97 2.61 2.25 17.14
N LEU A 98 1.51 1.58 16.81
CA LEU A 98 1.31 0.96 15.50
C LEU A 98 0.86 1.96 14.44
N GLN A 99 0.08 3.00 14.76
CA GLN A 99 -0.38 3.95 13.74
C GLN A 99 0.76 4.81 13.16
N PRO A 100 1.72 5.34 13.95
CA PRO A 100 2.88 6.03 13.38
C PRO A 100 3.79 5.08 12.57
N LEU A 101 3.97 3.84 13.04
CA LEU A 101 4.74 2.84 12.30
C LEU A 101 4.07 2.52 10.96
N LEU A 102 2.75 2.35 10.94
CA LEU A 102 1.97 2.16 9.72
C LEU A 102 1.98 3.39 8.80
N LEU A 103 2.02 4.60 9.36
CA LEU A 103 2.18 5.82 8.57
C LEU A 103 3.53 5.82 7.85
N VAL A 104 4.62 5.49 8.55
CA VAL A 104 5.96 5.45 7.95
C VAL A 104 6.08 4.30 6.95
N ALA A 105 5.80 3.07 7.38
CA ALA A 105 5.91 1.88 6.54
C ALA A 105 4.95 1.95 5.34
N GLY A 106 3.70 2.35 5.58
CA GLY A 106 2.71 2.55 4.54
C GLY A 106 3.10 3.67 3.57
N ALA A 107 3.64 4.79 4.05
CA ALA A 107 4.07 5.88 3.16
C ALA A 107 5.22 5.43 2.25
N VAL A 108 6.16 4.63 2.77
CA VAL A 108 7.25 4.05 1.97
C VAL A 108 6.69 3.07 0.93
N LEU A 109 5.84 2.11 1.36
CA LEU A 109 5.26 1.12 0.45
C LEU A 109 4.41 1.75 -0.66
N VAL A 110 3.51 2.67 -0.30
CA VAL A 110 2.57 3.26 -1.27
C VAL A 110 3.26 4.30 -2.14
N SER A 111 4.29 5.00 -1.65
CA SER A 111 5.08 5.90 -2.52
C SER A 111 5.82 5.13 -3.61
N GLY A 112 6.30 3.90 -3.32
CA GLY A 112 6.83 3.00 -4.35
C GLY A 112 5.83 2.68 -5.47
N GLN A 113 4.54 2.53 -5.14
CA GLN A 113 3.49 2.28 -6.13
C GLN A 113 3.14 3.54 -6.95
N VAL A 114 3.08 4.70 -6.30
CA VAL A 114 2.76 5.99 -6.94
C VAL A 114 3.90 6.42 -7.88
N PHE A 115 5.14 6.26 -7.44
CA PHE A 115 6.35 6.66 -8.17
C PHE A 115 7.05 5.47 -8.83
N LEU A 116 6.29 4.43 -9.19
CA LEU A 116 6.82 3.17 -9.72
C LEU A 116 7.81 3.39 -10.87
N VAL A 117 7.45 4.22 -11.86
CA VAL A 117 8.32 4.55 -13.01
C VAL A 117 9.70 5.03 -12.53
N ARG A 118 9.74 6.05 -11.66
CA ARG A 118 11.00 6.59 -11.13
C ARG A 118 11.78 5.60 -10.30
N GLY A 119 11.08 4.74 -9.56
CA GLY A 119 11.71 3.68 -8.76
C GLY A 119 12.40 2.64 -9.64
N ILE A 120 11.74 2.22 -10.72
CA ILE A 120 12.30 1.28 -11.69
C ILE A 120 13.46 1.92 -12.47
N GLU A 121 13.32 3.16 -12.93
CA GLU A 121 14.40 3.91 -13.57
C GLU A 121 15.65 3.99 -12.67
N ALA A 122 15.46 4.32 -11.38
CA ALA A 122 16.56 4.37 -10.42
C ALA A 122 17.19 2.98 -10.17
N ALA A 123 16.37 1.93 -10.10
CA ALA A 123 16.86 0.56 -9.95
C ALA A 123 17.66 0.10 -11.18
N PHE A 124 17.18 0.40 -12.38
CA PHE A 124 17.87 0.10 -13.64
C PHE A 124 19.17 0.87 -13.77
N ALA A 125 19.18 2.18 -13.48
CA ALA A 125 20.39 2.98 -13.46
C ALA A 125 21.42 2.47 -12.42
N GLY A 126 20.94 2.01 -11.26
CA GLY A 126 21.79 1.46 -10.19
C GLY A 126 22.27 0.02 -10.43
N SER A 127 21.65 -0.71 -11.36
CA SER A 127 21.97 -2.13 -11.61
C SER A 127 23.33 -2.35 -12.30
N GLY A 128 23.87 -1.31 -12.96
CA GLY A 128 25.10 -1.42 -13.75
C GLY A 128 24.98 -2.30 -14.99
N ASN A 129 23.78 -2.78 -15.33
CA ASN A 129 23.53 -3.56 -16.54
C ASN A 129 23.24 -2.64 -17.73
N PRO A 130 24.12 -2.55 -18.74
CA PRO A 130 23.90 -1.68 -19.89
C PRO A 130 22.66 -2.05 -20.71
N ALA A 131 22.21 -3.31 -20.65
CA ALA A 131 20.97 -3.73 -21.32
C ALA A 131 19.70 -3.15 -20.68
N LEU A 132 19.77 -2.71 -19.42
CA LEU A 132 18.65 -2.10 -18.70
C LEU A 132 18.64 -0.56 -18.79
N ALA A 133 19.73 0.04 -19.30
CA ALA A 133 19.87 1.49 -19.39
C ALA A 133 18.97 2.12 -20.46
N ASP A 134 18.67 1.37 -21.53
CA ASP A 134 17.88 1.84 -22.68
C ASP A 134 16.40 1.39 -22.63
N VAL A 135 15.95 0.82 -21.51
CA VAL A 135 14.55 0.37 -21.36
C VAL A 135 13.62 1.58 -21.30
N ASP A 136 12.57 1.55 -22.11
CA ASP A 136 11.45 2.49 -21.95
C ASP A 136 10.58 2.03 -20.77
N VAL A 137 10.99 2.45 -19.56
CA VAL A 137 10.30 2.15 -18.30
C VAL A 137 8.86 2.67 -18.29
N PRO A 138 8.55 3.90 -18.76
CA PRO A 138 7.17 4.35 -18.93
C PRO A 138 6.31 3.38 -19.76
N ALA A 139 6.80 2.94 -20.93
CA ALA A 139 6.06 2.00 -21.78
C ALA A 139 5.88 0.63 -21.11
N LEU A 140 6.91 0.14 -20.43
CA LEU A 140 6.87 -1.12 -19.66
C LEU A 140 5.79 -1.07 -18.55
N VAL A 141 5.80 0.00 -17.76
CA VAL A 141 4.83 0.19 -16.67
C VAL A 141 3.42 0.36 -17.23
N GLU A 142 3.24 1.07 -18.34
CA GLU A 142 1.93 1.24 -18.96
C GLU A 142 1.39 -0.08 -19.53
N ALA A 143 2.25 -0.89 -20.16
CA ALA A 143 1.88 -2.22 -20.62
C ALA A 143 1.40 -3.10 -19.46
N ALA A 144 2.13 -3.13 -18.34
CA ALA A 144 1.72 -3.84 -17.14
C ALA A 144 0.40 -3.30 -16.56
N ARG A 145 0.25 -1.96 -16.52
CA ARG A 145 -0.96 -1.28 -16.01
C ARG A 145 -2.20 -1.56 -16.85
N SER A 146 -2.04 -1.75 -18.16
CA SER A 146 -3.15 -2.05 -19.06
C SER A 146 -3.88 -3.35 -18.74
N ALA A 147 -3.22 -4.27 -18.02
CA ALA A 147 -3.81 -5.51 -17.53
C ALA A 147 -4.66 -5.31 -16.26
N PHE A 148 -4.52 -4.17 -15.58
CA PHE A 148 -5.31 -3.83 -14.39
C PHE A 148 -6.62 -3.12 -14.75
N PRO A 149 -7.64 -3.18 -13.88
CA PRO A 149 -8.86 -2.41 -14.08
C PRO A 149 -8.61 -0.89 -14.10
N ALA A 150 -9.43 -0.16 -14.86
CA ALA A 150 -9.30 1.30 -15.02
C ALA A 150 -9.41 2.10 -13.70
N TRP A 151 -9.99 1.52 -12.64
CA TRP A 151 -10.08 2.14 -11.31
C TRP A 151 -8.83 1.93 -10.46
N TYR A 152 -7.88 1.08 -10.86
CA TYR A 152 -6.66 0.79 -10.10
C TYR A 152 -5.82 2.03 -9.76
N PRO A 153 -5.61 3.01 -10.68
CA PRO A 153 -4.91 4.25 -10.33
C PRO A 153 -5.64 5.06 -9.25
N VAL A 154 -6.97 5.08 -9.29
CA VAL A 154 -7.80 5.77 -8.29
C VAL A 154 -7.64 5.12 -6.91
N GLU A 155 -7.64 3.78 -6.86
CA GLU A 155 -7.38 3.02 -5.63
C GLU A 155 -6.00 3.31 -5.05
N THR A 156 -4.97 3.38 -5.89
CA THR A 156 -3.59 3.66 -5.46
C THR A 156 -3.46 5.06 -4.84
N TRP A 157 -4.07 6.07 -5.46
CA TRP A 157 -4.10 7.42 -4.92
C TRP A 157 -4.94 7.54 -3.65
N ALA A 158 -6.10 6.90 -3.59
CA ALA A 158 -6.95 6.89 -2.40
C ALA A 158 -6.21 6.28 -1.19
N LYS A 159 -5.52 5.15 -1.42
CA LYS A 159 -4.67 4.49 -0.43
C LYS A 159 -3.52 5.39 0.02
N PHE A 160 -2.85 6.10 -0.90
CA PHE A 160 -1.79 7.05 -0.55
C PHE A 160 -2.29 8.17 0.36
N VAL A 161 -3.43 8.77 0.02
CA VAL A 161 -4.09 9.81 0.82
C VAL A 161 -4.52 9.27 2.20
N LEU A 162 -5.07 8.07 2.26
CA LEU A 162 -5.49 7.45 3.53
C LEU A 162 -4.30 7.07 4.42
N VAL A 163 -3.23 6.53 3.85
CA VAL A 163 -2.01 6.20 4.59
C VAL A 163 -1.39 7.46 5.20
N THR A 164 -1.36 8.55 4.45
CA THR A 164 -0.71 9.80 4.86
C THR A 164 -1.64 10.65 5.73
N LEU A 165 -2.63 11.29 5.10
CA LEU A 165 -3.57 12.19 5.76
C LEU A 165 -4.50 11.43 6.69
N GLY A 166 -5.02 10.27 6.28
CA GLY A 166 -5.92 9.47 7.11
C GLY A 166 -5.26 9.01 8.41
N SER A 167 -4.01 8.54 8.35
CA SER A 167 -3.25 8.19 9.55
C SER A 167 -2.89 9.40 10.40
N ALA A 168 -2.48 10.52 9.80
CA ALA A 168 -2.17 11.76 10.55
C ALA A 168 -3.42 12.27 11.30
N VAL A 169 -4.57 12.33 10.63
CA VAL A 169 -5.86 12.69 11.24
C VAL A 169 -6.23 11.71 12.35
N THR A 170 -6.04 10.41 12.15
CA THR A 170 -6.29 9.39 13.17
C THR A 170 -5.46 9.62 14.43
N ILE A 171 -4.16 9.91 14.28
CA ILE A 171 -3.26 10.20 15.40
C ILE A 171 -3.74 11.44 16.16
N VAL A 172 -4.06 12.53 15.45
CA VAL A 172 -4.55 13.77 16.06
C VAL A 172 -5.88 13.55 16.80
N LEU A 173 -6.85 12.88 16.17
CA LEU A 173 -8.16 12.61 16.76
C LEU A 173 -8.07 11.76 18.04
N LEU A 174 -7.14 10.80 18.09
CA LEU A 174 -6.92 9.96 19.25
C LEU A 174 -6.05 10.62 20.34
N ALA A 175 -5.31 11.69 20.00
CA ALA A 175 -4.61 12.51 20.97
C ALA A 175 -5.53 13.43 21.78
N LEU A 176 -6.71 13.77 21.25
CA LEU A 176 -7.66 14.69 21.88
C LEU A 176 -8.17 14.20 23.26
N PRO A 177 -8.42 15.12 24.23
CA PRO A 177 -8.83 14.78 25.60
C PRO A 177 -10.11 13.93 25.68
N ARG A 178 -11.07 14.17 24.77
CA ARG A 178 -12.33 13.41 24.68
C ARG A 178 -12.11 11.94 24.34
N SER A 179 -11.12 11.63 23.50
CA SER A 179 -10.72 10.26 23.16
C SER A 179 -9.98 9.60 24.34
N ARG A 180 -9.18 10.38 25.09
CA ARG A 180 -8.48 9.91 26.30
C ARG A 180 -9.44 9.50 27.41
N ALA A 181 -10.55 10.23 27.60
CA ALA A 181 -11.53 9.96 28.64
C ALA A 181 -12.33 8.67 28.40
N PHE A 182 -12.64 8.35 27.13
CA PHE A 182 -13.40 7.15 26.77
C PHE A 182 -12.61 5.84 26.99
N THR A 183 -11.30 5.88 26.77
CA THR A 183 -10.39 4.72 26.79
C THR A 183 -9.65 4.51 28.11
N ARG A 184 -9.92 5.35 29.12
CA ARG A 184 -9.31 5.25 30.47
C ARG A 184 -10.15 4.43 31.44
N ARG A 185 -11.34 4.00 31.02
CA ARG A 185 -12.20 3.06 31.73
C ARG A 185 -11.84 1.63 31.35
#